data_AF-A0A800MPE4-F1
#
_entry.id   AF-A0A800MPE4-F1
#
_cell.length_a   1.000
_cell.length_b   1.000
_cell.length_c   1.000
_cell.angle_alpha   90.00
_cell.angle_beta   90.00
_cell.angle_gamma   90.00
#
_symmetry.space_group_name_H-M   'P 1'
#
loop_
_entity.id
_entity.type
_entity.pdbx_description
1 polymer ?
#
loop_
_entity_poly.entity_id
_entity_poly.type
_entity_poly.pdbx_seq_one_letter_code
_entity_poly.pdbx_strand_id
1 'polypeptide(L)'
;MNKEQIRDRLHLYWLLGRFDKPIGIFILLWPTLWALWVAAEGRPSFHVLLVFIFGVVLMRAAGCIINDYADREFDPHVERTRQRPIASGKVKPKEALILFCVLSL
;
A
#
# COMPACT_ATOMS: atom_id res chain seq x y z
N MET A 1 -11.69 12.87 19.02
CA MET A 1 -10.55 13.18 18.13
C MET A 1 -10.94 14.40 17.32
N ASN A 2 -10.14 15.46 17.33
CA ASN A 2 -10.48 16.69 16.59
C ASN A 2 -10.20 16.51 15.08
N LYS A 3 -10.78 17.35 14.21
CA LYS A 3 -10.63 17.25 12.74
C LYS A 3 -9.17 17.19 12.29
N GLU A 4 -8.31 17.99 12.90
CA GLU A 4 -6.87 18.03 12.58
C GLU A 4 -6.17 16.69 12.90
N GLN A 5 -6.46 16.11 14.06
CA GLN A 5 -5.92 14.80 14.45
C GLN A 5 -6.35 13.69 13.49
N ILE A 6 -7.60 13.72 13.00
CA ILE A 6 -8.08 12.75 12.00
C ILE A 6 -7.29 12.90 10.70
N ARG A 7 -7.11 14.13 10.23
CA ARG A 7 -6.34 14.42 9.01
C ARG A 7 -4.91 13.92 9.11
N ASP A 8 -4.25 14.14 10.24
CA ASP A 8 -2.87 13.68 10.46
C ASP A 8 -2.78 12.15 10.45
N ARG A 9 -3.75 11.47 11.06
CA ARG A 9 -3.79 10.00 11.06
C ARG A 9 -4.03 9.43 9.66
N LEU A 10 -4.95 10.02 8.90
CA LEU A 10 -5.17 9.66 7.50
C LEU A 10 -3.91 9.87 6.65
N HIS A 11 -3.20 10.98 6.87
CA HIS A 11 -1.94 11.23 6.19
C HIS A 11 -0.85 10.20 6.55
N LEU A 12 -0.78 9.76 7.82
CA LEU A 12 0.14 8.70 8.21
C LEU A 12 -0.20 7.35 7.56
N TYR A 13 -1.48 7.00 7.44
CA TYR A 13 -1.91 5.78 6.73
C TYR A 13 -1.67 5.89 5.21
N TRP A 14 -1.83 7.08 4.64
CA TRP A 14 -1.48 7.38 3.25
C TRP A 14 0.00 7.11 2.96
N LEU A 15 0.88 7.61 3.84
CA LEU A 15 2.31 7.32 3.78
C LEU A 15 2.63 5.85 4.04
N LEU A 16 1.88 5.17 4.91
CA LEU A 16 2.08 3.74 5.18
C LEU A 16 1.82 2.89 3.92
N GLY A 17 0.75 3.20 3.19
CA GLY A 17 0.40 2.56 1.92
C GLY A 17 1.24 2.97 0.70
N ARG A 18 2.19 3.91 0.85
CA ARG A 18 3.05 4.47 -0.23
C ARG A 18 2.27 5.17 -1.33
N PHE A 19 1.11 5.73 -1.00
CA PHE A 19 0.33 6.47 -1.97
C PHE A 19 0.98 7.82 -2.37
N ASP A 20 1.96 8.30 -1.61
CA ASP A 20 2.85 9.41 -1.99
C ASP A 20 3.83 9.04 -3.11
N LYS A 21 4.09 7.73 -3.33
CA LYS A 21 5.03 7.20 -4.32
C LYS A 21 4.35 6.15 -5.20
N PRO A 22 3.47 6.58 -6.12
CA PRO A 22 2.61 5.66 -6.89
C PRO A 22 3.37 4.82 -7.92
N ILE A 23 4.66 5.04 -8.12
CA ILE A 23 5.46 4.30 -9.11
C ILE A 23 5.40 2.78 -8.91
N GLY A 24 5.32 2.32 -7.66
CA GLY A 24 5.17 0.89 -7.37
C GLY A 24 3.81 0.32 -7.82
N ILE A 25 2.74 1.12 -7.81
CA ILE A 25 1.44 0.71 -8.35
C ILE A 25 1.56 0.57 -9.86
N PHE A 26 2.15 1.55 -10.56
CA PHE A 26 2.30 1.49 -12.01
C PHE A 26 3.17 0.31 -12.47
N ILE A 27 4.26 0.02 -11.75
CA ILE A 27 5.14 -1.13 -12.03
C ILE A 27 4.38 -2.46 -11.97
N LEU A 28 3.42 -2.61 -11.05
CA LEU A 28 2.59 -3.82 -10.96
C LEU A 28 1.40 -3.79 -11.92
N LEU A 29 0.82 -2.60 -12.14
CA LEU A 29 -0.37 -2.44 -12.96
C LEU A 29 -0.06 -2.71 -14.43
N TRP A 30 1.06 -2.22 -14.93
CA TRP A 30 1.44 -2.39 -16.33
C TRP A 30 1.49 -3.86 -16.79
N PRO A 31 2.30 -4.75 -16.17
CA PRO A 31 2.31 -6.16 -16.56
C PRO A 31 0.97 -6.85 -16.31
N THR A 32 0.20 -6.43 -15.30
CA THR A 32 -1.15 -6.96 -15.04
C THR A 32 -2.10 -6.65 -16.20
N LEU A 33 -2.10 -5.42 -16.70
CA LEU A 33 -2.94 -5.01 -17.84
C LEU A 33 -2.56 -5.76 -19.12
N TRP A 34 -1.27 -5.97 -19.36
CA TRP A 34 -0.79 -6.81 -20.47
C TRP A 34 -1.26 -8.25 -20.35
N ALA A 35 -1.14 -8.84 -19.16
CA ALA A 35 -1.59 -10.21 -18.91
C ALA A 35 -3.11 -10.35 -19.12
N LEU A 36 -3.91 -9.38 -18.67
CA LEU A 36 -5.36 -9.37 -18.90
C LEU A 36 -5.72 -9.23 -20.37
N TRP A 37 -5.00 -8.39 -21.12
CA TRP A 37 -5.24 -8.21 -22.55
C TRP A 37 -5.00 -9.51 -23.31
N VAL A 38 -3.89 -10.19 -23.02
CA VAL A 38 -3.55 -11.48 -23.64
C VAL A 38 -4.53 -12.58 -23.20
N ALA A 39 -4.84 -12.68 -21.91
CA ALA A 39 -5.74 -13.70 -21.37
C ALA A 39 -7.19 -13.56 -21.84
N ALA A 40 -7.61 -12.34 -22.20
CA ALA A 40 -8.94 -12.08 -22.76
C ALA A 40 -9.01 -12.23 -24.29
N GLU A 41 -7.90 -12.64 -24.94
CA GLU A 41 -7.78 -12.72 -26.40
C GLU A 41 -8.24 -11.43 -27.12
N GLY A 42 -7.97 -10.28 -26.49
CA GLY A 42 -8.56 -9.01 -26.89
C GLY A 42 -9.07 -8.24 -25.67
N ARG A 43 -10.31 -7.77 -25.70
CA ARG A 43 -10.80 -6.82 -24.68
C ARG A 43 -11.24 -7.57 -23.41
N PRO A 44 -10.56 -7.39 -22.25
CA PRO A 44 -11.04 -7.95 -20.99
C PRO A 44 -12.39 -7.31 -20.62
N SER A 45 -13.23 -8.07 -19.92
CA SER A 45 -14.48 -7.53 -19.39
C SER A 45 -14.18 -6.37 -18.43
N PHE A 46 -15.03 -5.34 -18.45
CA PHE A 46 -14.84 -4.15 -17.63
C PHE A 46 -14.80 -4.48 -16.13
N HIS A 47 -15.61 -5.46 -15.69
CA HIS A 47 -15.61 -5.92 -14.31
C HIS A 47 -14.27 -6.53 -13.90
N VAL A 48 -13.72 -7.44 -14.72
CA VAL A 48 -12.40 -8.06 -14.44
C VAL A 48 -11.30 -7.00 -14.41
N LEU A 49 -11.32 -6.06 -15.35
CA LEU A 49 -10.36 -4.95 -15.39
C LEU A 49 -10.37 -4.16 -14.07
N LEU A 50 -11.54 -3.78 -13.57
CA LEU A 50 -11.67 -3.06 -12.31
C LEU A 50 -11.17 -3.89 -11.11
N VAL A 51 -11.55 -5.17 -11.03
CA VAL A 51 -11.12 -6.05 -9.94
C VAL A 51 -9.59 -6.11 -9.86
N PHE A 52 -8.90 -6.26 -11.00
CA PHE A 52 -7.44 -6.29 -11.01
C PHE A 52 -6.79 -4.92 -10.75
N ILE A 53 -7.38 -3.82 -11.24
CA ILE A 53 -6.87 -2.48 -10.92
C ILE A 53 -6.93 -2.23 -9.40
N PHE A 54 -8.08 -2.47 -8.78
CA PHE A 54 -8.22 -2.32 -7.33
C PHE A 54 -7.35 -3.31 -6.57
N GLY A 55 -7.29 -4.57 -7.02
CA GLY A 55 -6.42 -5.59 -6.45
C GLY A 55 -4.96 -5.15 -6.43
N VAL A 56 -4.43 -4.63 -7.55
CA VAL A 56 -3.05 -4.13 -7.62
C VAL A 56 -2.83 -2.98 -6.65
N VAL A 57 -3.73 -1.99 -6.60
CA VAL A 57 -3.61 -0.83 -5.70
C VAL A 57 -3.60 -1.28 -4.23
N LEU A 58 -4.57 -2.11 -3.85
CA LEU A 58 -4.73 -2.59 -2.47
C LEU A 58 -3.58 -3.50 -2.05
N MET A 59 -3.21 -4.49 -2.88
CA MET A 59 -2.11 -5.41 -2.57
C MET A 59 -0.75 -4.70 -2.55
N ARG A 60 -0.55 -3.67 -3.40
CA ARG A 60 0.68 -2.86 -3.34
C ARG A 60 0.80 -2.12 -2.01
N ALA A 61 -0.29 -1.53 -1.53
CA ALA A 61 -0.33 -0.84 -0.25
C ALA A 61 -0.14 -1.84 0.91
N ALA A 62 -0.88 -2.94 0.92
CA ALA A 62 -0.75 -4.01 1.91
C ALA A 62 0.70 -4.55 1.98
N GLY A 63 1.32 -4.80 0.82
CA GLY A 63 2.72 -5.22 0.70
C GLY A 63 3.71 -4.21 1.30
N CYS A 64 3.48 -2.90 1.14
CA CYS A 64 4.30 -1.90 1.84
C CYS A 64 4.15 -1.97 3.35
N ILE A 65 2.90 -2.09 3.81
CA ILE A 65 2.57 -2.02 5.24
C ILE A 65 3.16 -3.20 5.97
N ILE A 66 3.05 -4.42 5.42
CA ILE A 66 3.63 -5.61 6.03
C ILE A 66 5.16 -5.59 5.98
N ASN A 67 5.76 -5.06 4.91
CA ASN A 67 7.22 -4.89 4.84
C ASN A 67 7.71 -3.92 5.93
N ASP A 68 7.08 -2.75 6.07
CA ASP A 68 7.41 -1.80 7.15
C ASP A 68 7.20 -2.41 8.54
N TYR A 69 6.20 -3.28 8.70
CA TYR A 69 5.96 -3.96 9.97
C TYR A 69 7.06 -4.98 10.28
N ALA A 70 7.50 -5.74 9.27
CA ALA A 70 8.59 -6.70 9.39
C ALA A 70 9.91 -5.99 9.69
N ASP A 71 10.17 -4.87 9.01
CA ASP A 71 11.41 -4.09 9.11
C ASP A 71 11.42 -3.11 10.30
N ARG A 72 10.39 -3.09 11.15
CA ARG A 72 10.17 -2.07 12.19
C ARG A 72 11.34 -1.90 13.18
N GLU A 73 12.13 -2.94 13.40
CA GLU A 73 13.29 -2.93 14.30
C GLU A 73 14.57 -2.54 13.55
N PHE A 74 14.63 -2.75 12.23
CA PHE A 74 15.78 -2.45 11.39
C PHE A 74 15.73 -1.02 10.82
N ASP A 75 14.58 -0.60 10.31
CA ASP A 75 14.36 0.70 9.68
C ASP A 75 14.80 1.93 10.51
N PRO A 76 14.66 1.97 11.85
CA PRO A 76 15.15 3.09 12.66
C PRO A 76 16.66 3.33 12.55
N HIS A 77 17.41 2.29 12.18
CA HIS A 77 18.88 2.31 12.08
C HIS A 77 19.38 2.67 10.68
N VAL A 78 18.48 2.89 9.71
CA VAL A 78 18.82 3.18 8.30
C VAL A 78 18.34 4.58 7.94
N GLU A 79 19.27 5.44 7.50
CA GLU A 79 18.99 6.86 7.21
C GLU A 79 17.78 7.07 6.27
N ARG A 80 17.71 6.26 5.21
CA ARG A 80 16.63 6.29 4.21
C ARG A 80 15.25 5.95 4.79
N THR A 81 15.16 5.06 5.77
CA THR A 81 13.89 4.46 6.22
C THR A 81 13.51 4.82 7.65
N ARG A 82 14.41 5.46 8.41
CA ARG A 82 14.17 5.93 9.78
C ARG A 82 12.93 6.81 9.94
N GLN A 83 12.54 7.56 8.91
CA GLN A 83 11.37 8.45 8.94
C GLN A 83 10.05 7.77 8.57
N ARG A 84 10.06 6.46 8.25
CA ARG A 84 8.81 5.71 7.97
C ARG A 84 7.86 5.77 9.17
N PRO A 85 6.53 5.72 8.95
CA PRO A 85 5.57 5.94 10.04
C PRO A 85 5.70 4.95 11.21
N ILE A 86 6.00 3.68 10.95
CA ILE A 86 6.23 2.68 12.01
C ILE A 86 7.60 2.88 12.66
N ALA A 87 8.67 3.02 11.87
CA ALA A 87 10.03 3.18 12.35
C ALA A 87 10.22 4.44 13.24
N SER A 88 9.52 5.53 12.91
CA SER A 88 9.52 6.78 13.68
C SER A 88 8.52 6.79 14.85
N GLY A 89 7.81 5.68 15.11
CA GLY A 89 6.85 5.56 16.20
C GLY A 89 5.53 6.32 16.01
N LYS A 90 5.29 6.94 14.84
CA LYS A 90 4.07 7.71 14.54
C LYS A 90 2.83 6.82 14.35
N VAL A 91 3.05 5.57 13.92
CA VAL A 91 2.00 4.55 13.77
C VAL A 91 2.39 3.32 14.59
N LYS A 92 1.48 2.83 15.44
CA LYS A 92 1.76 1.63 16.25
C LYS A 92 1.79 0.39 15.34
N PRO A 93 2.67 -0.60 15.59
CA PRO A 93 2.72 -1.83 14.79
C PRO A 93 1.38 -2.58 14.73
N LYS A 94 0.57 -2.55 15.81
CA LYS A 94 -0.78 -3.13 15.82
C LYS A 94 -1.73 -2.46 14.82
N GLU A 95 -1.65 -1.14 14.67
CA GLU A 95 -2.47 -0.41 13.71
C GLU A 95 -2.09 -0.79 12.27
N ALA A 96 -0.80 -0.95 12.01
CA ALA A 96 -0.30 -1.39 10.71
C ALA A 96 -0.82 -2.79 10.35
N LEU A 97 -0.81 -3.75 11.29
CA LEU A 97 -1.37 -5.08 11.05
C LEU A 97 -2.88 -5.06 10.78
N ILE A 98 -3.64 -4.26 11.55
CA ILE A 98 -5.08 -4.12 11.31
C ILE A 98 -5.33 -3.57 9.91
N LEU A 99 -4.59 -2.52 9.51
CA LEU A 99 -4.72 -1.94 8.17
C LEU A 99 -4.31 -2.93 7.08
N PHE A 100 -3.24 -3.70 7.28
CA PHE A 100 -2.85 -4.78 6.38
C PHE A 100 -3.97 -5.80 6.20
N CYS A 101 -4.54 -6.33 7.30
CA CYS A 101 -5.65 -7.28 7.23
C CYS A 101 -6.87 -6.71 6.52
N VAL A 102 -7.24 -5.45 6.79
CA VAL A 102 -8.37 -4.79 6.14
C VAL A 102 -8.16 -4.63 4.63
N LEU A 103 -6.93 -4.32 4.18
CA LEU A 103 -6.63 -4.19 2.75
C LEU A 103 -6.51 -5.54 2.03
N SER A 104 -6.37 -6.64 2.76
CA SER A 104 -6.19 -8.00 2.24
C SER A 104 -7.47 -8.84 2.19
N LEU A 105 -8.61 -8.29 2.63
CA LEU A 105 -9.94 -8.90 2.54
C LEU A 105 -10.70 -8.37 1.31
#